data_AF-W5TPF6-F1
#
_entry.id   AF-W5TPF6-F1
#
_cell.length_a   1.000
_cell.length_b   1.000
_cell.length_c   1.000
_cell.angle_alpha   90.00
_cell.angle_beta   90.00
_cell.angle_gamma   90.00
#
_symmetry.space_group_name_H-M   'P 1'
#
loop_
_entity.id
_entity.type
_entity.pdbx_description
1 polymer ?
#
loop_
_entity_poly.entity_id
_entity_poly.type
_entity_poly.pdbx_seq_one_letter_code
_entity_poly.pdbx_strand_id
1 'polypeptide(L)'
;MQPQQPPSRAVPETAETLRPTASAPDGTNSAPADTPHASDETDTSTPPPATAATGSIVIGYSATAETGHSVRAGAVGLGERPAAQPAAHAEPPPPVDIAVVQFGPYTDKAANLAALRGHVRAAAELGAKVVVAPEYSMFAVKRLDQRVVAAAEPLTGAWVSELRGLAAEFGVHVVAGVVESAGGADADRVHNTLVAAAPDAEFAAIYRKVHLYDAFGFRESEVVAPGAIEAPAIFTVDGVSFGLQTCFDLRFPEGCRRIAAAGAQVLLLPAQWIPGPGKLDQWTTLLRARAIENTVYVAAADHCAPRGAGASMIIDPAGHLLAELGEADGIATGRIDLDHLRQIRTTNPSLSLRRFTIEP
;
A
#
# COMPACT_ATOMS: atom_id res chain seq x y z
N MET A 1 52.06 15.62 -29.50
CA MET A 1 52.32 16.58 -28.40
C MET A 1 51.14 16.54 -27.46
N GLN A 2 51.29 15.90 -26.30
CA GLN A 2 50.31 15.86 -25.22
C GLN A 2 50.47 17.09 -24.30
N PRO A 3 49.40 17.65 -23.73
CA PRO A 3 49.48 18.63 -22.65
C PRO A 3 49.39 17.99 -21.24
N GLN A 4 50.11 18.63 -20.31
CA GLN A 4 50.37 18.32 -18.89
C GLN A 4 49.08 18.28 -18.02
N GLN A 5 48.95 17.61 -16.85
CA GLN A 5 49.97 17.13 -15.91
C GLN A 5 50.19 17.96 -14.62
N PRO A 6 49.22 18.43 -13.79
CA PRO A 6 49.57 19.18 -12.57
C PRO A 6 49.99 18.28 -11.38
N PRO A 7 50.76 18.80 -10.40
CA PRO A 7 51.64 17.99 -9.54
C PRO A 7 51.00 17.45 -8.25
N SER A 8 51.59 16.35 -7.78
CA SER A 8 51.33 15.63 -6.52
C SER A 8 51.71 16.44 -5.28
N ARG A 9 50.84 16.43 -4.25
CA ARG A 9 51.09 17.07 -2.96
C ARG A 9 51.33 15.99 -1.89
N ALA A 10 52.55 15.96 -1.37
CA ALA A 10 52.99 15.11 -0.28
C ALA A 10 52.37 15.55 1.07
N VAL A 11 52.02 14.58 1.91
CA VAL A 11 51.63 14.74 3.31
C VAL A 11 52.79 14.24 4.19
N PRO A 12 53.23 14.99 5.22
CA PRO A 12 54.29 14.52 6.10
C PRO A 12 53.76 13.65 7.24
N GLU A 13 54.58 12.65 7.54
CA GLU A 13 54.50 11.67 8.60
C GLU A 13 55.11 12.24 9.89
N THR A 14 54.40 12.16 11.02
CA THR A 14 55.04 12.08 12.35
C THR A 14 54.24 11.12 13.22
N ALA A 15 54.98 10.16 13.75
CA ALA A 15 54.53 9.10 14.63
C ALA A 15 54.70 9.51 16.09
N GLU A 16 53.81 9.05 16.96
CA GLU A 16 54.23 8.59 18.29
C GLU A 16 53.33 7.46 18.79
N THR A 17 53.97 6.53 19.47
CA THR A 17 53.60 5.12 19.65
C THR A 17 53.28 4.88 21.12
N LEU A 18 52.20 4.14 21.43
CA LEU A 18 52.06 3.49 22.74
C LEU A 18 51.54 2.06 22.53
N ARG A 19 52.36 1.10 22.95
CA ARG A 19 52.19 -0.36 22.86
C ARG A 19 51.45 -0.93 24.09
N PRO A 20 51.04 -2.21 24.04
CA PRO A 20 49.95 -2.78 24.84
C PRO A 20 50.42 -3.51 26.12
N THR A 21 49.48 -3.84 27.00
CA THR A 21 49.65 -4.92 27.98
C THR A 21 48.41 -5.83 27.98
N ALA A 22 48.67 -7.13 28.05
CA ALA A 22 47.72 -8.24 28.05
C ALA A 22 47.46 -8.72 29.50
N SER A 23 46.29 -9.31 29.76
CA SER A 23 46.17 -10.62 30.43
C SER A 23 44.72 -11.11 30.42
N ALA A 24 44.51 -12.37 30.02
CA ALA A 24 43.29 -13.13 30.26
C ALA A 24 43.33 -13.80 31.65
N PRO A 25 42.23 -14.43 32.09
CA PRO A 25 42.31 -15.88 32.21
C PRO A 25 41.12 -16.63 31.62
N ASP A 26 41.41 -17.89 31.28
CA ASP A 26 40.55 -18.94 30.77
C ASP A 26 39.32 -19.22 31.65
N GLY A 27 38.23 -19.55 30.95
CA GLY A 27 37.01 -20.11 31.51
C GLY A 27 36.21 -20.77 30.40
N THR A 28 36.58 -22.01 30.10
CA THR A 28 35.88 -22.94 29.21
C THR A 28 34.39 -23.04 29.55
N ASN A 29 33.52 -22.84 28.57
CA ASN A 29 32.30 -23.64 28.50
C ASN A 29 31.89 -23.86 27.04
N SER A 30 32.16 -25.07 26.57
CA SER A 30 31.60 -25.62 25.35
C SER A 30 30.14 -25.98 25.61
N ALA A 31 29.21 -25.53 24.77
CA ALA A 31 27.90 -26.13 24.64
C ALA A 31 27.41 -26.01 23.18
N PRO A 32 26.64 -26.99 22.68
CA PRO A 32 26.83 -27.52 21.34
C PRO A 32 25.79 -27.05 20.32
N ALA A 33 26.07 -27.38 19.05
CA ALA A 33 25.09 -27.50 17.98
C ALA A 33 24.11 -28.67 18.23
N ASP A 34 23.01 -28.67 17.46
CA ASP A 34 21.84 -29.60 17.44
C ASP A 34 20.75 -29.26 18.49
N THR A 35 19.47 -29.05 18.16
CA THR A 35 18.57 -29.65 17.15
C THR A 35 17.31 -28.75 16.98
N PRO A 36 16.51 -28.89 15.91
CA PRO A 36 15.28 -28.14 15.72
C PRO A 36 14.11 -28.87 16.41
N HIS A 37 13.56 -28.25 17.45
CA HIS A 37 12.21 -28.55 17.92
C HIS A 37 11.48 -27.23 18.17
N ALA A 38 10.75 -26.77 17.17
CA ALA A 38 9.55 -25.98 17.39
C ALA A 38 8.41 -26.82 16.82
N SER A 39 7.63 -27.38 17.73
CA SER A 39 6.37 -28.04 17.46
C SER A 39 5.48 -27.15 16.59
N ASP A 40 4.90 -27.78 15.58
CA ASP A 40 3.80 -27.30 14.75
C ASP A 40 2.64 -26.85 15.66
N GLU A 41 2.63 -25.59 16.08
CA GLU A 41 1.45 -24.97 16.67
C GLU A 41 0.42 -24.84 15.55
N THR A 42 -0.54 -25.74 15.56
CA THR A 42 -1.62 -25.82 14.60
C THR A 42 -2.37 -24.48 14.53
N ASP A 43 -2.46 -23.90 13.33
CA ASP A 43 -3.28 -22.74 12.95
C ASP A 43 -4.80 -23.09 12.96
N THR A 44 -5.21 -23.89 13.94
CA THR A 44 -6.55 -24.45 14.15
C THR A 44 -7.33 -23.67 15.20
N SER A 45 -6.80 -22.56 15.71
CA SER A 45 -7.55 -21.77 16.68
C SER A 45 -8.71 -21.06 15.99
N THR A 46 -9.91 -21.48 16.37
CA THR A 46 -11.17 -20.76 16.26
C THR A 46 -10.96 -19.26 16.35
N PRO A 47 -11.63 -18.43 15.50
CA PRO A 47 -11.56 -16.99 15.64
C PRO A 47 -11.80 -16.62 17.11
N PRO A 48 -11.07 -15.65 17.69
CA PRO A 48 -11.43 -15.15 19.02
C PRO A 48 -12.93 -14.80 19.00
N PRO A 49 -13.68 -15.06 20.08
CA PRO A 49 -15.11 -14.78 20.09
C PRO A 49 -15.30 -13.36 19.59
N ALA A 50 -16.22 -13.17 18.64
CA ALA A 50 -16.63 -11.86 18.16
C ALA A 50 -17.19 -11.09 19.35
N THR A 51 -16.32 -10.49 20.16
CA THR A 51 -16.66 -9.37 21.00
C THR A 51 -17.21 -8.36 20.04
N ALA A 52 -18.46 -7.95 20.27
CA ALA A 52 -19.01 -6.76 19.63
C ALA A 52 -18.03 -5.62 19.93
N ALA A 53 -17.04 -5.45 19.05
CA ALA A 53 -16.12 -4.36 19.11
C ALA A 53 -17.00 -3.16 18.78
N THR A 54 -17.31 -2.35 19.79
CA THR A 54 -17.49 -0.92 19.59
C THR A 54 -16.23 -0.44 18.88
N GLY A 55 -16.23 -0.53 17.55
CA GLY A 55 -15.14 -0.11 16.70
C GLY A 55 -14.83 1.34 17.05
N SER A 56 -13.57 1.62 17.33
CA SER A 56 -13.13 3.01 17.48
C SER A 56 -13.22 3.66 16.11
N ILE A 57 -14.30 4.40 15.88
CA ILE A 57 -14.47 5.24 14.69
C ILE A 57 -13.62 6.49 14.90
N VAL A 58 -12.56 6.64 14.10
CA VAL A 58 -11.81 7.90 14.03
C VAL A 58 -12.31 8.67 12.82
N ILE A 59 -13.12 9.70 13.05
CA ILE A 59 -13.56 10.65 12.02
C ILE A 59 -12.58 11.82 12.03
N GLY A 60 -11.66 11.85 11.08
CA GLY A 60 -10.76 12.97 10.87
C GLY A 60 -11.39 14.05 9.99
N TYR A 61 -11.50 15.28 10.49
CA TYR A 61 -11.66 16.48 9.65
C TYR A 61 -10.46 17.39 9.90
N SER A 62 -9.76 17.82 8.83
CA SER A 62 -8.91 19.01 8.90
C SER A 62 -9.58 20.15 8.15
N ALA A 63 -9.68 21.30 8.82
CA ALA A 63 -10.36 22.49 8.35
C ALA A 63 -9.47 23.33 7.41
N THR A 64 -10.13 24.01 6.48
CA THR A 64 -9.61 24.94 5.48
C THR A 64 -8.82 26.11 6.07
N ALA A 65 -7.72 26.50 5.43
CA ALA A 65 -7.01 27.76 5.70
C ALA A 65 -7.49 28.89 4.79
N GLU A 66 -7.75 30.04 5.40
CA GLU A 66 -8.29 31.27 4.82
C GLU A 66 -7.33 32.05 3.91
N THR A 67 -7.95 32.84 3.04
CA THR A 67 -7.41 33.80 2.07
C THR A 67 -6.65 34.99 2.65
N GLY A 68 -5.60 35.45 1.97
CA GLY A 68 -4.88 36.69 2.29
C GLY A 68 -4.14 37.34 1.11
N HIS A 69 -4.82 38.28 0.46
CA HIS A 69 -4.40 39.55 -0.20
C HIS A 69 -3.12 39.72 -1.06
N SER A 70 -3.35 40.51 -2.12
CA SER A 70 -2.53 40.84 -3.30
C SER A 70 -1.33 41.76 -3.09
N VAL A 71 -0.34 41.65 -4.00
CA VAL A 71 0.56 42.75 -4.38
C VAL A 71 0.63 42.83 -5.91
N ARG A 72 0.36 44.01 -6.47
CA ARG A 72 0.55 44.33 -7.90
C ARG A 72 2.00 44.75 -8.17
N ALA A 73 2.58 44.21 -9.24
CA ALA A 73 3.70 44.82 -9.95
C ALA A 73 3.40 44.75 -11.46
N GLY A 74 3.46 45.90 -12.13
CA GLY A 74 3.27 46.01 -13.57
C GLY A 74 4.60 46.08 -14.33
N ALA A 75 4.64 45.51 -15.52
CA ALA A 75 5.48 45.98 -16.62
C ALA A 75 5.04 45.37 -17.97
N VAL A 76 4.67 46.29 -18.88
CA VAL A 76 4.97 46.41 -20.32
C VAL A 76 4.81 45.18 -21.25
N GLY A 77 4.01 45.41 -22.30
CA GLY A 77 3.52 44.40 -23.21
C GLY A 77 4.47 43.96 -24.33
N LEU A 78 4.23 42.73 -24.76
CA LEU A 78 4.70 42.15 -26.01
C LEU A 78 3.51 41.43 -26.66
N GLY A 79 3.17 41.87 -27.88
CA GLY A 79 2.31 41.27 -28.91
C GLY A 79 1.17 40.32 -28.47
N GLU A 80 -0.08 40.78 -28.62
CA GLU A 80 -1.26 39.91 -28.53
C GLU A 80 -1.26 38.85 -29.65
N ARG A 81 -0.94 37.61 -29.29
CA ARG A 81 -1.45 36.44 -30.02
C ARG A 81 -2.94 36.29 -29.64
N PRO A 82 -3.83 35.89 -30.57
CA PRO A 82 -5.22 35.62 -30.22
C PRO A 82 -5.25 34.64 -29.06
N ALA A 83 -5.81 35.07 -27.92
CA ALA A 83 -5.99 34.20 -26.77
C ALA A 83 -6.86 33.01 -27.23
N ALA A 84 -6.30 31.81 -27.19
CA ALA A 84 -7.11 30.61 -27.25
C ALA A 84 -8.12 30.75 -26.11
N GLN A 85 -9.40 30.76 -26.48
CA GLN A 85 -10.50 30.78 -25.52
C GLN A 85 -10.23 29.61 -24.55
N PRO A 86 -10.09 29.85 -23.23
CA PRO A 86 -9.90 28.75 -22.30
C PRO A 86 -11.06 27.80 -22.53
N ALA A 87 -10.75 26.56 -22.88
CA ALA A 87 -11.74 25.50 -22.91
C ALA A 87 -12.53 25.61 -21.61
N ALA A 88 -13.85 25.71 -21.70
CA ALA A 88 -14.72 25.83 -20.54
C ALA A 88 -14.22 24.82 -19.50
N HIS A 89 -13.70 25.32 -18.37
CA HIS A 89 -13.20 24.44 -17.32
C HIS A 89 -14.39 23.61 -16.88
N ALA A 90 -14.41 22.33 -17.28
CA ALA A 90 -15.35 21.38 -16.72
C ALA A 90 -15.23 21.50 -15.20
N GLU A 91 -16.38 21.65 -14.54
CA GLU A 91 -16.45 21.70 -13.09
C GLU A 91 -15.68 20.49 -12.53
N PRO A 92 -14.78 20.70 -11.55
CA PRO A 92 -14.03 19.59 -11.01
C PRO A 92 -14.98 18.51 -10.49
N PRO A 93 -14.65 17.23 -10.69
CA PRO A 93 -15.45 16.14 -10.15
C PRO A 93 -15.63 16.32 -8.64
N PRO A 94 -16.79 15.89 -8.09
CA PRO A 94 -17.05 16.00 -6.66
C PRO A 94 -16.03 15.16 -5.86
N PRO A 95 -15.75 15.52 -4.60
CA PRO A 95 -14.91 14.70 -3.73
C PRO A 95 -15.48 13.30 -3.54
N VAL A 96 -14.60 12.30 -3.43
CA VAL A 96 -14.97 10.89 -3.21
C VAL A 96 -14.57 10.47 -1.80
N ASP A 97 -15.55 10.07 -1.00
CA ASP A 97 -15.29 9.51 0.33
C ASP A 97 -14.87 8.03 0.19
N ILE A 98 -13.83 7.63 0.91
CA ILE A 98 -13.26 6.27 0.88
C ILE A 98 -13.05 5.74 2.31
N ALA A 99 -12.89 4.43 2.44
CA ALA A 99 -12.56 3.78 3.70
C ALA A 99 -11.42 2.77 3.54
N VAL A 100 -10.56 2.67 4.56
CA VAL A 100 -9.64 1.55 4.76
C VAL A 100 -10.15 0.67 5.89
N VAL A 101 -10.14 -0.64 5.68
CA VAL A 101 -10.55 -1.65 6.65
C VAL A 101 -9.29 -2.31 7.21
N GLN A 102 -9.23 -2.42 8.53
CA GLN A 102 -8.20 -3.18 9.24
C GLN A 102 -8.88 -4.33 9.96
N PHE A 103 -8.60 -5.56 9.54
CA PHE A 103 -9.06 -6.76 10.23
C PHE A 103 -8.04 -7.89 10.07
N GLY A 104 -8.19 -8.97 10.83
CA GLY A 104 -7.25 -10.10 10.82
C GLY A 104 -7.87 -11.37 10.24
N PRO A 105 -7.82 -11.59 8.91
CA PRO A 105 -8.21 -12.86 8.30
C PRO A 105 -7.45 -14.07 8.88
N TYR A 106 -8.13 -15.22 8.95
CA TYR A 106 -7.58 -16.52 9.31
C TYR A 106 -7.89 -17.57 8.23
N THR A 107 -7.99 -18.85 8.61
CA THR A 107 -8.14 -19.99 7.70
C THR A 107 -9.60 -20.30 7.33
N ASP A 108 -10.59 -19.71 8.01
CA ASP A 108 -12.00 -19.86 7.67
C ASP A 108 -12.47 -18.76 6.70
N LYS A 109 -12.58 -19.12 5.42
CA LYS A 109 -12.99 -18.21 4.34
C LYS A 109 -14.39 -17.61 4.56
N ALA A 110 -15.32 -18.39 5.11
CA ALA A 110 -16.69 -17.92 5.35
C ALA A 110 -16.74 -16.93 6.50
N ALA A 111 -16.00 -17.20 7.59
CA ALA A 111 -15.86 -16.26 8.70
C ALA A 111 -15.19 -14.95 8.26
N ASN A 112 -14.11 -15.04 7.46
CA ASN A 112 -13.42 -13.86 6.93
C ASN A 112 -14.35 -13.00 6.05
N LEU A 113 -15.14 -13.63 5.18
CA LEU A 113 -16.11 -12.95 4.33
C LEU A 113 -17.22 -12.28 5.15
N ALA A 114 -17.72 -12.94 6.21
CA ALA A 114 -18.73 -12.39 7.10
C ALA A 114 -18.20 -11.17 7.89
N ALA A 115 -16.95 -11.21 8.35
CA ALA A 115 -16.29 -10.07 8.98
C ALA A 115 -16.12 -8.90 7.99
N LEU A 116 -15.62 -9.19 6.78
CA LEU A 116 -15.47 -8.20 5.71
C LEU A 116 -16.82 -7.56 5.34
N ARG A 117 -17.90 -8.34 5.26
CA ARG A 117 -19.27 -7.82 5.04
C ARG A 117 -19.67 -6.80 6.10
N GLY A 118 -19.38 -7.07 7.37
CA GLY A 118 -19.64 -6.14 8.47
C GLY A 118 -18.93 -4.80 8.28
N HIS A 119 -17.65 -4.87 7.89
CA HIS A 119 -16.82 -3.70 7.62
C HIS A 119 -17.25 -2.90 6.38
N VAL A 120 -17.55 -3.58 5.28
CA VAL A 120 -18.04 -2.94 4.04
C VAL A 120 -19.37 -2.23 4.30
N ARG A 121 -20.29 -2.87 5.03
CA ARG A 121 -21.56 -2.24 5.44
C ARG A 121 -21.30 -0.97 6.25
N ALA A 122 -20.46 -1.05 7.29
CA ALA A 122 -20.17 0.10 8.15
C ALA A 122 -19.51 1.24 7.35
N ALA A 123 -18.58 0.94 6.45
CA ALA A 123 -17.96 1.93 5.57
C ALA A 123 -18.98 2.59 4.62
N ALA A 124 -19.90 1.80 4.04
CA ALA A 124 -20.97 2.32 3.20
C ALA A 124 -21.96 3.20 3.98
N GLU A 125 -22.30 2.83 5.21
CA GLU A 125 -23.12 3.64 6.13
C GLU A 125 -22.45 4.99 6.48
N LEU A 126 -21.11 5.05 6.45
CA LEU A 126 -20.32 6.28 6.59
C LEU A 126 -20.15 7.06 5.27
N GLY A 127 -20.75 6.59 4.17
CA GLY A 127 -20.76 7.26 2.88
C GLY A 127 -19.58 6.93 1.95
N ALA A 128 -18.72 5.97 2.31
CA ALA A 128 -17.61 5.57 1.45
C ALA A 128 -18.10 5.00 0.11
N LYS A 129 -17.47 5.41 -0.98
CA LYS A 129 -17.68 4.87 -2.35
C LYS A 129 -16.65 3.83 -2.76
N VAL A 130 -15.49 3.85 -2.10
CA VAL A 130 -14.42 2.86 -2.26
C VAL A 130 -14.00 2.36 -0.89
N VAL A 131 -14.04 1.04 -0.69
CA VAL A 131 -13.65 0.36 0.54
C VAL A 131 -12.45 -0.52 0.25
N VAL A 132 -11.35 -0.29 0.96
CA VAL A 132 -10.08 -1.01 0.78
C VAL A 132 -9.90 -1.95 1.95
N ALA A 133 -9.96 -3.25 1.69
CA ALA A 133 -9.65 -4.30 2.63
C ALA A 133 -8.21 -4.81 2.45
N PRO A 134 -7.61 -5.44 3.47
CA PRO A 134 -6.21 -5.85 3.43
C PRO A 134 -5.91 -6.98 2.42
N GLU A 135 -4.62 -7.20 2.19
CA GLU A 135 -4.10 -8.36 1.45
C GLU A 135 -4.59 -9.66 2.09
N TYR A 136 -4.73 -10.76 1.36
CA TYR A 136 -5.18 -12.05 1.93
C TYR A 136 -6.47 -11.99 2.78
N SER A 137 -7.39 -11.07 2.45
CA SER A 137 -8.73 -10.96 3.06
C SER A 137 -9.54 -12.26 2.97
N MET A 138 -9.31 -13.05 1.93
CA MET A 138 -9.97 -14.35 1.72
C MET A 138 -9.51 -15.42 2.72
N PHE A 139 -8.20 -15.63 2.83
CA PHE A 139 -7.60 -16.71 3.59
C PHE A 139 -6.16 -16.32 3.93
N ALA A 140 -5.78 -16.43 5.20
CA ALA A 140 -4.43 -16.11 5.63
C ALA A 140 -3.88 -17.15 6.61
N VAL A 141 -2.58 -17.44 6.48
CA VAL A 141 -1.78 -18.27 7.40
C VAL A 141 -0.59 -17.47 7.92
N LYS A 142 -0.07 -17.82 9.11
CA LYS A 142 1.07 -17.07 9.72
C LYS A 142 2.33 -17.15 8.86
N ARG A 143 2.55 -18.30 8.23
CA ARG A 143 3.60 -18.55 7.26
C ARG A 143 2.96 -19.19 6.04
N LEU A 144 3.22 -18.62 4.87
CA LEU A 144 2.72 -19.16 3.62
C LEU A 144 3.25 -20.59 3.41
N ASP A 145 2.34 -21.51 3.13
CA ASP A 145 2.60 -22.93 2.90
C ASP A 145 1.50 -23.53 1.98
N GLN A 146 1.52 -24.85 1.78
CA GLN A 146 0.58 -25.53 0.87
C GLN A 146 -0.90 -25.37 1.24
N ARG A 147 -1.25 -24.92 2.46
CA ARG A 147 -2.64 -24.62 2.82
C ARG A 147 -3.19 -23.46 2.01
N VAL A 148 -2.36 -22.48 1.59
CA VAL A 148 -2.85 -21.42 0.70
C VAL A 148 -3.21 -21.96 -0.67
N VAL A 149 -2.43 -22.92 -1.19
CA VAL A 149 -2.70 -23.59 -2.46
C VAL A 149 -4.00 -24.39 -2.38
N ALA A 150 -4.20 -25.12 -1.29
CA ALA A 150 -5.42 -25.89 -1.04
C ALA A 150 -6.67 -25.02 -0.83
N ALA A 151 -6.51 -23.81 -0.28
CA ALA A 151 -7.61 -22.87 -0.05
C ALA A 151 -7.93 -21.98 -1.26
N ALA A 152 -7.04 -21.91 -2.24
CA ALA A 152 -7.13 -21.04 -3.40
C ALA A 152 -8.39 -21.28 -4.22
N GLU A 153 -8.91 -20.21 -4.82
CA GLU A 153 -10.04 -20.27 -5.75
C GLU A 153 -9.69 -19.55 -7.05
N PRO A 154 -10.26 -19.96 -8.20
CA PRO A 154 -10.21 -19.12 -9.39
C PRO A 154 -10.99 -17.82 -9.16
N LEU A 155 -10.80 -16.80 -10.01
CA LEU A 155 -11.58 -15.56 -9.94
C LEU A 155 -13.09 -15.75 -10.16
N THR A 156 -13.50 -16.89 -10.72
CA THR A 156 -14.90 -17.32 -10.85
C THR A 156 -15.39 -18.12 -9.63
N GLY A 157 -14.57 -18.25 -8.60
CA GLY A 157 -14.86 -18.99 -7.37
C GLY A 157 -15.94 -18.34 -6.51
N ALA A 158 -16.39 -19.09 -5.51
CA ALA A 158 -17.49 -18.69 -4.64
C ALA A 158 -17.13 -17.44 -3.82
N TRP A 159 -15.93 -17.38 -3.26
CA TRP A 159 -15.53 -16.25 -2.41
C TRP A 159 -15.48 -14.94 -3.21
N VAL A 160 -14.92 -14.97 -4.43
CA VAL A 160 -14.86 -13.78 -5.31
C VAL A 160 -16.25 -13.39 -5.80
N SER A 161 -17.13 -14.36 -6.08
CA SER A 161 -18.53 -14.11 -6.46
C SER A 161 -19.30 -13.41 -5.33
N GLU A 162 -19.12 -13.87 -4.09
CA GLU A 162 -19.73 -13.24 -2.92
C GLU A 162 -19.16 -11.84 -2.65
N LEU A 163 -17.84 -11.62 -2.80
CA LEU A 163 -17.24 -10.28 -2.72
C LEU A 163 -17.88 -9.30 -3.71
N ARG A 164 -18.09 -9.74 -4.97
CA ARG A 164 -18.80 -8.95 -5.99
C ARG A 164 -20.25 -8.68 -5.59
N GLY A 165 -20.90 -9.67 -4.96
CA GLY A 165 -22.22 -9.50 -4.35
C GLY A 165 -22.24 -8.43 -3.26
N LEU A 166 -21.23 -8.38 -2.38
CA LEU A 166 -21.11 -7.35 -1.35
C LEU A 166 -20.98 -5.94 -1.96
N ALA A 167 -20.16 -5.80 -3.00
CA ALA A 167 -19.98 -4.53 -3.71
C ALA A 167 -21.32 -4.01 -4.28
N ALA A 168 -22.09 -4.90 -4.91
CA ALA A 168 -23.41 -4.58 -5.44
C ALA A 168 -24.46 -4.31 -4.36
N GLU A 169 -24.49 -5.11 -3.30
CA GLU A 169 -25.44 -4.95 -2.19
C GLU A 169 -25.30 -3.59 -1.50
N PHE A 170 -24.06 -3.17 -1.23
CA PHE A 170 -23.81 -1.91 -0.54
C PHE A 170 -23.58 -0.72 -1.47
N GLY A 171 -23.57 -0.94 -2.80
CA GLY A 171 -23.41 0.11 -3.79
C GLY A 171 -22.06 0.81 -3.75
N VAL A 172 -20.99 0.07 -3.44
CA VAL A 172 -19.61 0.58 -3.29
C VAL A 172 -18.62 -0.24 -4.09
N HIS A 173 -17.46 0.34 -4.40
CA HIS A 173 -16.33 -0.44 -4.89
C HIS A 173 -15.64 -1.10 -3.68
N VAL A 174 -15.37 -2.40 -3.76
CA VAL A 174 -14.64 -3.14 -2.72
C VAL A 174 -13.34 -3.68 -3.29
N VAL A 175 -12.22 -3.30 -2.69
CA VAL A 175 -10.89 -3.84 -3.02
C VAL A 175 -10.47 -4.82 -1.93
N ALA A 176 -10.18 -6.07 -2.27
CA ALA A 176 -9.77 -7.08 -1.28
C ALA A 176 -8.72 -8.05 -1.84
N GLY A 177 -7.86 -8.56 -0.95
CA GLY A 177 -6.86 -9.57 -1.28
C GLY A 177 -7.43 -10.99 -1.33
N VAL A 178 -7.14 -11.69 -2.42
CA VAL A 178 -7.63 -13.02 -2.79
C VAL A 178 -6.44 -13.96 -2.98
N VAL A 179 -6.59 -15.20 -2.53
CA VAL A 179 -5.68 -16.29 -2.87
C VAL A 179 -6.19 -16.94 -4.16
N GLU A 180 -5.67 -16.50 -5.30
CA GLU A 180 -6.12 -16.94 -6.63
C GLU A 180 -5.38 -18.21 -7.06
N SER A 181 -6.10 -19.21 -7.59
CA SER A 181 -5.46 -20.37 -8.22
C SER A 181 -4.69 -19.95 -9.49
N ALA A 182 -3.38 -20.21 -9.56
CA ALA A 182 -2.57 -19.83 -10.72
C ALA A 182 -2.81 -20.73 -11.95
N GLY A 183 -3.06 -22.03 -11.71
CA GLY A 183 -3.32 -23.01 -12.76
C GLY A 183 -2.12 -23.23 -13.71
N GLY A 184 -2.34 -24.00 -14.77
CA GLY A 184 -1.31 -24.23 -15.80
C GLY A 184 -0.01 -24.82 -15.24
N ALA A 185 1.12 -24.20 -15.58
CA ALA A 185 2.46 -24.63 -15.14
C ALA A 185 2.75 -24.33 -13.67
N ASP A 186 1.96 -23.44 -13.03
CA ASP A 186 2.10 -23.03 -11.63
C ASP A 186 0.95 -23.60 -10.77
N ALA A 187 0.43 -24.78 -11.11
CA ALA A 187 -0.72 -25.39 -10.42
C ALA A 187 -0.45 -25.71 -8.92
N ASP A 188 0.82 -25.77 -8.51
CA ASP A 188 1.27 -25.93 -7.12
C ASP A 188 1.50 -24.59 -6.39
N ARG A 189 1.16 -23.46 -7.04
CA ARG A 189 1.30 -22.11 -6.52
C ARG A 189 0.00 -21.33 -6.68
N VAL A 190 -0.05 -20.18 -6.02
CA VAL A 190 -1.19 -19.23 -6.08
C VAL A 190 -0.74 -17.89 -6.62
N HIS A 191 -1.64 -17.09 -7.13
CA HIS A 191 -1.41 -15.65 -7.24
C HIS A 191 -1.93 -14.95 -5.98
N ASN A 192 -1.16 -13.98 -5.51
CA ASN A 192 -1.62 -13.01 -4.53
C ASN A 192 -2.29 -11.88 -5.30
N THR A 193 -3.62 -11.87 -5.29
CA THR A 193 -4.42 -11.08 -6.22
C THR A 193 -5.27 -10.08 -5.47
N LEU A 194 -5.20 -8.81 -5.84
CA LEU A 194 -6.18 -7.81 -5.46
C LEU A 194 -7.31 -7.81 -6.49
N VAL A 195 -8.54 -7.93 -5.99
CA VAL A 195 -9.75 -7.76 -6.78
C VAL A 195 -10.41 -6.45 -6.37
N ALA A 196 -10.66 -5.57 -7.34
CA ALA A 196 -11.56 -4.43 -7.18
C ALA A 196 -12.91 -4.79 -7.80
N ALA A 197 -13.91 -5.08 -6.97
CA ALA A 197 -15.28 -5.33 -7.38
C ALA A 197 -16.08 -4.03 -7.42
N ALA A 198 -16.86 -3.84 -8.47
CA ALA A 198 -17.70 -2.66 -8.69
C ALA A 198 -19.14 -2.85 -8.20
N PRO A 199 -19.91 -1.75 -8.01
CA PRO A 199 -21.32 -1.78 -7.61
C PRO A 199 -22.27 -2.50 -8.58
N ASP A 200 -21.87 -2.71 -9.83
CA ASP A 200 -22.60 -3.50 -10.82
C ASP A 200 -22.28 -5.00 -10.73
N ALA A 201 -21.57 -5.39 -9.68
CA ALA A 201 -21.00 -6.71 -9.47
C ALA A 201 -19.97 -7.11 -10.53
N GLU A 202 -19.38 -6.21 -11.32
CA GLU A 202 -18.28 -6.56 -12.25
C GLU A 202 -16.90 -6.30 -11.66
N PHE A 203 -15.84 -6.74 -12.36
CA PHE A 203 -14.47 -6.39 -11.99
C PHE A 203 -14.13 -4.99 -12.50
N ALA A 204 -13.85 -4.07 -11.59
CA ALA A 204 -13.30 -2.75 -11.92
C ALA A 204 -11.81 -2.84 -12.30
N ALA A 205 -11.05 -3.65 -11.56
CA ALA A 205 -9.65 -3.92 -11.80
C ALA A 205 -9.21 -5.22 -11.10
N ILE A 206 -8.18 -5.87 -11.64
CA ILE A 206 -7.52 -7.03 -11.04
C ILE A 206 -6.02 -6.76 -11.07
N TYR A 207 -5.33 -7.01 -9.97
CA TYR A 207 -3.89 -6.85 -9.86
C TYR A 207 -3.28 -8.09 -9.20
N ARG A 208 -2.29 -8.72 -9.85
CA ARG A 208 -1.51 -9.82 -9.29
C ARG A 208 -0.17 -9.28 -8.82
N LYS A 209 0.20 -9.56 -7.57
CA LYS A 209 1.44 -9.08 -6.93
C LYS A 209 2.66 -9.44 -7.77
N VAL A 210 3.45 -8.42 -8.12
CA VAL A 210 4.63 -8.61 -8.99
C VAL A 210 5.91 -8.81 -8.18
N HIS A 211 6.04 -8.15 -7.02
CA HIS A 211 7.20 -8.32 -6.14
C HIS A 211 6.90 -9.30 -4.99
N LEU A 212 7.56 -10.45 -5.00
CA LEU A 212 7.42 -11.46 -3.95
C LEU A 212 8.47 -11.27 -2.84
N TYR A 213 8.06 -11.51 -1.60
CA TYR A 213 8.88 -11.41 -0.41
C TYR A 213 9.79 -12.63 -0.23
N ASP A 214 10.93 -12.60 -0.92
CA ASP A 214 12.02 -13.57 -0.75
C ASP A 214 13.17 -12.93 0.04
N ALA A 215 12.95 -12.72 1.35
CA ALA A 215 13.90 -12.04 2.21
C ALA A 215 13.82 -12.53 3.67
N PHE A 216 14.91 -12.34 4.42
CA PHE A 216 14.99 -12.66 5.85
C PHE A 216 14.55 -14.10 6.21
N GLY A 217 14.85 -15.07 5.34
CA GLY A 217 14.51 -16.48 5.53
C GLY A 217 13.06 -16.85 5.15
N PHE A 218 12.26 -15.89 4.69
CA PHE A 218 10.97 -16.13 4.05
C PHE A 218 11.17 -16.26 2.54
N ARG A 219 10.41 -17.16 1.91
CA ARG A 219 10.40 -17.37 0.46
C ARG A 219 8.95 -17.46 0.00
N GLU A 220 8.31 -16.31 -0.16
CA GLU A 220 6.94 -16.22 -0.69
C GLU A 220 6.84 -16.93 -2.06
N SER A 221 7.91 -16.89 -2.85
CA SER A 221 7.98 -17.54 -4.15
C SER A 221 7.84 -19.07 -4.14
N GLU A 222 7.99 -19.74 -2.99
CA GLU A 222 7.79 -21.20 -2.88
C GLU A 222 6.33 -21.60 -3.10
N VAL A 223 5.38 -20.73 -2.80
CA VAL A 223 3.94 -21.02 -2.95
C VAL A 223 3.16 -19.95 -3.71
N VAL A 224 3.75 -18.78 -3.98
CA VAL A 224 3.11 -17.69 -4.73
C VAL A 224 3.82 -17.46 -6.06
N ALA A 225 3.10 -17.49 -7.18
CA ALA A 225 3.59 -17.11 -8.50
C ALA A 225 3.50 -15.58 -8.71
N PRO A 226 4.57 -14.93 -9.21
CA PRO A 226 4.54 -13.50 -9.47
C PRO A 226 3.55 -13.18 -10.59
N GLY A 227 2.87 -12.04 -10.49
CA GLY A 227 2.10 -11.47 -11.58
C GLY A 227 3.01 -11.06 -12.75
N ALA A 228 2.45 -11.05 -13.96
CA ALA A 228 3.12 -10.51 -15.11
C ALA A 228 3.30 -8.98 -14.97
N ILE A 229 4.37 -8.45 -15.56
CA ILE A 229 4.59 -7.00 -15.59
C ILE A 229 3.75 -6.40 -16.71
N GLU A 230 2.60 -5.83 -16.35
CA GLU A 230 1.62 -5.29 -17.29
C GLU A 230 1.40 -3.78 -17.10
N ALA A 231 0.43 -3.21 -17.82
CA ALA A 231 -0.05 -1.85 -17.55
C ALA A 231 -0.60 -1.76 -16.12
N PRO A 232 -0.45 -0.62 -15.42
CA PRO A 232 -1.01 -0.47 -14.08
C PRO A 232 -2.51 -0.75 -14.02
N ALA A 233 -2.94 -1.57 -13.07
CA ALA A 233 -4.34 -1.84 -12.81
C ALA A 233 -4.99 -0.60 -12.19
N ILE A 234 -5.85 0.07 -12.96
CA ILE A 234 -6.48 1.34 -12.59
C ILE A 234 -7.99 1.27 -12.91
N PHE A 235 -8.81 1.81 -12.01
CA PHE A 235 -10.23 2.05 -12.23
C PHE A 235 -10.62 3.47 -11.81
N THR A 236 -11.81 3.93 -12.19
CA THR A 236 -12.28 5.30 -11.91
C THR A 236 -13.63 5.29 -11.22
N VAL A 237 -13.79 6.13 -10.20
CA VAL A 237 -15.05 6.37 -9.48
C VAL A 237 -15.30 7.87 -9.42
N ASP A 238 -16.44 8.32 -9.92
CA ASP A 238 -16.84 9.74 -9.91
C ASP A 238 -15.75 10.71 -10.41
N GLY A 239 -14.96 10.29 -11.41
CA GLY A 239 -13.86 11.08 -12.00
C GLY A 239 -12.51 11.00 -11.27
N VAL A 240 -12.42 10.26 -10.16
CA VAL A 240 -11.17 9.95 -9.44
C VAL A 240 -10.61 8.61 -9.91
N SER A 241 -9.34 8.58 -10.32
CA SER A 241 -8.64 7.35 -10.74
C SER A 241 -7.84 6.71 -9.60
N PHE A 242 -8.06 5.41 -9.39
CA PHE A 242 -7.49 4.59 -8.32
C PHE A 242 -6.59 3.51 -8.91
N GLY A 243 -5.35 3.42 -8.46
CA GLY A 243 -4.40 2.38 -8.88
C GLY A 243 -4.06 1.39 -7.78
N LEU A 244 -3.79 0.13 -8.16
CA LEU A 244 -3.53 -0.97 -7.23
C LEU A 244 -2.04 -1.36 -7.16
N GLN A 245 -1.56 -1.62 -5.94
CA GLN A 245 -0.37 -2.44 -5.63
C GLN A 245 -0.57 -3.06 -4.25
N THR A 246 0.25 -4.04 -3.85
CA THR A 246 0.07 -4.73 -2.57
C THR A 246 1.37 -4.88 -1.78
N CYS A 247 1.29 -4.67 -0.47
CA CYS A 247 2.29 -5.06 0.53
C CYS A 247 3.75 -4.82 0.11
N PHE A 248 4.48 -5.85 -0.28
CA PHE A 248 5.92 -5.76 -0.58
C PHE A 248 6.24 -4.86 -1.78
N ASP A 249 5.29 -4.64 -2.69
CA ASP A 249 5.40 -3.65 -3.77
C ASP A 249 5.73 -2.25 -3.22
N LEU A 250 5.28 -1.95 -1.99
CA LEU A 250 5.56 -0.69 -1.31
C LEU A 250 7.06 -0.39 -1.23
N ARG A 251 7.93 -1.39 -1.21
CA ARG A 251 9.39 -1.18 -1.15
C ARG A 251 9.98 -0.66 -2.47
N PHE A 252 9.28 -0.80 -3.58
CA PHE A 252 9.76 -0.51 -4.92
C PHE A 252 9.13 0.80 -5.44
N PRO A 253 9.84 1.94 -5.38
CA PRO A 253 9.29 3.24 -5.79
C PRO A 253 8.81 3.28 -7.25
N GLU A 254 9.40 2.45 -8.12
CA GLU A 254 9.07 2.33 -9.53
C GLU A 254 7.61 1.90 -9.76
N GLY A 255 7.09 1.00 -8.92
CA GLY A 255 5.72 0.50 -9.02
C GLY A 255 4.70 1.62 -8.83
N CYS A 256 4.80 2.33 -7.70
CA CYS A 256 3.94 3.49 -7.44
C CYS A 256 4.14 4.60 -8.47
N ARG A 257 5.37 4.81 -8.94
CA ARG A 257 5.65 5.81 -9.97
C ARG A 257 4.96 5.49 -11.29
N ARG A 258 4.94 4.21 -11.70
CA ARG A 258 4.22 3.76 -12.90
C ARG A 258 2.73 4.01 -12.78
N ILE A 259 2.14 3.69 -11.63
CA ILE A 259 0.73 3.92 -11.32
C ILE A 259 0.38 5.42 -11.44
N ALA A 260 1.16 6.29 -10.80
CA ALA A 260 0.94 7.74 -10.85
C ALA A 260 1.16 8.32 -12.27
N ALA A 261 2.17 7.83 -12.99
CA ALA A 261 2.43 8.25 -14.38
C ALA A 261 1.33 7.80 -15.35
N ALA A 262 0.63 6.71 -15.06
CA ALA A 262 -0.54 6.25 -15.80
C ALA A 262 -1.83 7.02 -15.44
N GLY A 263 -1.75 8.04 -14.58
CA GLY A 263 -2.84 8.97 -14.29
C GLY A 263 -3.58 8.70 -12.99
N ALA A 264 -3.20 7.68 -12.21
CA ALA A 264 -3.80 7.46 -10.90
C ALA A 264 -3.61 8.66 -9.97
N GLN A 265 -4.67 9.01 -9.25
CA GLN A 265 -4.73 10.10 -8.28
C GLN A 265 -4.72 9.58 -6.85
N VAL A 266 -5.16 8.33 -6.68
CA VAL A 266 -5.14 7.60 -5.42
C VAL A 266 -4.43 6.27 -5.62
N LEU A 267 -3.51 5.96 -4.74
CA LEU A 267 -2.93 4.64 -4.60
C LEU A 267 -3.70 3.85 -3.55
N LEU A 268 -4.19 2.68 -3.92
CA LEU A 268 -4.75 1.69 -2.98
C LEU A 268 -3.67 0.64 -2.68
N LEU A 269 -3.37 0.46 -1.40
CA LEU A 269 -2.35 -0.47 -0.94
C LEU A 269 -2.86 -1.40 0.18
N PRO A 270 -3.61 -2.46 -0.16
CA PRO A 270 -3.81 -3.60 0.73
C PRO A 270 -2.47 -4.24 1.15
N ALA A 271 -2.36 -4.69 2.40
CA ALA A 271 -1.17 -5.33 2.92
C ALA A 271 -1.48 -6.35 4.03
N GLN A 272 -0.55 -7.29 4.21
CA GLN A 272 -0.28 -7.98 5.46
C GLN A 272 1.18 -7.67 5.83
N TRP A 273 1.42 -6.45 6.30
CA TRP A 273 2.76 -5.98 6.67
C TRP A 273 3.20 -6.63 7.98
N ILE A 274 4.08 -7.61 7.87
CA ILE A 274 4.52 -8.41 9.03
C ILE A 274 5.04 -7.51 10.18
N PRO A 275 4.52 -7.65 11.42
CA PRO A 275 4.95 -6.85 12.55
C PRO A 275 6.37 -7.25 13.01
N GLY A 276 7.03 -6.33 13.71
CA GLY A 276 8.37 -6.55 14.26
C GLY A 276 9.13 -5.25 14.52
N PRO A 277 10.32 -5.31 15.14
CA PRO A 277 11.12 -4.12 15.44
C PRO A 277 11.36 -3.26 14.18
N GLY A 278 10.96 -1.98 14.24
CA GLY A 278 11.10 -1.01 13.16
C GLY A 278 10.20 -1.25 11.94
N LYS A 279 9.33 -2.27 11.94
CA LYS A 279 8.43 -2.56 10.81
C LYS A 279 7.33 -1.53 10.65
N LEU A 280 6.79 -1.03 11.76
CA LEU A 280 5.81 0.06 11.75
C LEU A 280 6.45 1.36 11.21
N ASP A 281 7.67 1.69 11.64
CA ASP A 281 8.38 2.86 11.12
C ASP A 281 8.61 2.76 9.60
N GLN A 282 8.99 1.58 9.11
CA GLN A 282 9.13 1.34 7.68
C GLN A 282 7.79 1.47 6.93
N TRP A 283 6.72 0.91 7.50
CA TRP A 283 5.36 0.99 6.93
C TRP A 283 4.94 2.44 6.74
N THR A 284 4.91 3.20 7.83
CA THR A 284 4.45 4.60 7.82
C THR A 284 5.37 5.50 6.98
N THR A 285 6.70 5.31 7.05
CA THR A 285 7.66 6.08 6.27
C THR A 285 7.48 5.86 4.77
N LEU A 286 7.39 4.60 4.34
CA LEU A 286 7.27 4.28 2.93
C LEU A 286 5.94 4.76 2.36
N LEU A 287 4.82 4.59 3.07
CA LEU A 287 3.52 5.09 2.64
C LEU A 287 3.53 6.60 2.40
N ARG A 288 4.05 7.36 3.36
CA ARG A 288 4.17 8.83 3.23
C ARG A 288 5.12 9.20 2.09
N ALA A 289 6.23 8.49 1.94
CA ALA A 289 7.14 8.70 0.81
C ALA A 289 6.44 8.49 -0.54
N ARG A 290 5.63 7.43 -0.69
CA ARG A 290 4.86 7.18 -1.92
C ARG A 290 3.87 8.30 -2.22
N ALA A 291 3.18 8.82 -1.21
CA ALA A 291 2.27 9.96 -1.35
C ALA A 291 3.02 11.21 -1.85
N ILE A 292 4.10 11.60 -1.15
CA ILE A 292 4.87 12.82 -1.38
C ILE A 292 5.56 12.79 -2.75
N GLU A 293 6.30 11.72 -3.05
CA GLU A 293 7.13 11.69 -4.25
C GLU A 293 6.28 11.58 -5.52
N ASN A 294 5.07 11.00 -5.42
CA ASN A 294 4.16 10.83 -6.54
C ASN A 294 3.06 11.89 -6.59
N THR A 295 2.92 12.74 -5.57
CA THR A 295 1.80 13.70 -5.44
C THR A 295 0.47 13.01 -5.73
N VAL A 296 0.18 11.95 -4.96
CA VAL A 296 -1.06 11.16 -5.01
C VAL A 296 -1.55 10.94 -3.58
N TYR A 297 -2.85 10.73 -3.41
CA TYR A 297 -3.36 10.18 -2.16
C TYR A 297 -2.90 8.72 -2.01
N VAL A 298 -2.79 8.24 -0.78
CA VAL A 298 -2.52 6.82 -0.49
C VAL A 298 -3.54 6.34 0.53
N ALA A 299 -4.22 5.23 0.22
CA ALA A 299 -5.13 4.54 1.13
C ALA A 299 -4.60 3.11 1.34
N ALA A 300 -4.06 2.86 2.53
CA ALA A 300 -3.40 1.61 2.88
C ALA A 300 -4.15 0.87 3.97
N ALA A 301 -4.44 -0.41 3.71
CA ALA A 301 -5.21 -1.28 4.59
C ALA A 301 -4.34 -2.47 4.98
N ASP A 302 -3.97 -2.57 6.24
CA ASP A 302 -3.15 -3.66 6.78
C ASP A 302 -3.98 -4.62 7.64
N HIS A 303 -3.43 -5.82 7.89
CA HIS A 303 -3.97 -6.71 8.92
C HIS A 303 -3.84 -6.06 10.30
N CYS A 304 -4.82 -6.29 11.17
CA CYS A 304 -4.67 -5.91 12.58
C CYS A 304 -3.62 -6.80 13.28
N ALA A 305 -3.18 -6.38 14.47
CA ALA A 305 -2.36 -7.22 15.33
C ALA A 305 -3.10 -8.52 15.68
N PRO A 306 -2.39 -9.64 15.89
CA PRO A 306 -0.92 -9.78 15.84
C PRO A 306 -0.37 -10.17 14.45
N ARG A 307 -1.19 -10.17 13.39
CA ARG A 307 -0.81 -10.72 12.08
C ARG A 307 -0.25 -9.69 11.12
N GLY A 308 -0.71 -8.45 11.23
CA GLY A 308 -0.12 -7.28 10.58
C GLY A 308 0.47 -6.31 11.60
N ALA A 309 1.03 -5.22 11.08
CA ALA A 309 1.49 -4.09 11.87
C ALA A 309 0.33 -3.17 12.26
N GLY A 310 -0.84 -3.33 11.65
CA GLY A 310 -1.96 -2.42 11.80
C GLY A 310 -1.63 -1.08 11.16
N ALA A 311 -2.01 0.03 11.81
CA ALA A 311 -1.74 1.37 11.31
C ALA A 311 -2.21 1.56 9.85
N SER A 312 -3.38 1.03 9.52
CA SER A 312 -4.06 1.36 8.27
C SER A 312 -4.36 2.85 8.24
N MET A 313 -4.12 3.51 7.10
CA MET A 313 -4.15 4.97 7.03
C MET A 313 -4.51 5.50 5.64
N ILE A 314 -4.97 6.74 5.64
CA ILE A 314 -5.23 7.53 4.44
C ILE A 314 -4.35 8.78 4.50
N ILE A 315 -3.62 9.06 3.43
CA ILE A 315 -2.60 10.10 3.36
C ILE A 315 -2.90 11.02 2.17
N ASP A 316 -2.77 12.32 2.38
CA ASP A 316 -2.89 13.33 1.34
C ASP A 316 -1.65 13.36 0.41
N PRO A 317 -1.73 14.05 -0.75
CA PRO A 317 -0.60 14.14 -1.69
C PRO A 317 0.62 14.92 -1.16
N ALA A 318 0.50 15.63 -0.04
CA ALA A 318 1.59 16.32 0.65
C ALA A 318 2.22 15.46 1.77
N GLY A 319 1.68 14.27 2.02
CA GLY A 319 2.17 13.34 3.03
C GLY A 319 1.57 13.56 4.43
N HIS A 320 0.49 14.32 4.57
CA HIS A 320 -0.25 14.44 5.83
C HIS A 320 -1.24 13.28 5.99
N LEU A 321 -1.39 12.81 7.23
CA LEU A 321 -2.40 11.81 7.56
C LEU A 321 -3.78 12.47 7.58
N LEU A 322 -4.71 11.91 6.80
CA LEU A 322 -6.13 12.24 6.87
C LEU A 322 -6.84 11.38 7.92
N ALA A 323 -6.46 10.11 8.02
CA ALA A 323 -6.92 9.18 9.03
C ALA A 323 -5.89 8.07 9.26
N GLU A 324 -5.85 7.51 10.48
CA GLU A 324 -4.98 6.41 10.87
C GLU A 324 -5.67 5.57 11.97
N LEU A 325 -5.54 4.25 11.88
CA LEU A 325 -5.94 3.31 12.91
C LEU A 325 -4.76 2.94 13.82
N GLY A 326 -5.04 2.42 15.01
CA GLY A 326 -4.03 1.78 15.86
C GLY A 326 -3.73 0.34 15.39
N GLU A 327 -3.54 -0.56 16.35
CA GLU A 327 -3.27 -1.98 16.07
C GLU A 327 -4.54 -2.84 15.97
N ALA A 328 -5.67 -2.34 16.47
CA ALA A 328 -6.92 -3.08 16.60
C ALA A 328 -7.74 -3.12 15.31
N ASP A 329 -8.67 -4.08 15.23
CA ASP A 329 -9.67 -4.13 14.15
C ASP A 329 -10.51 -2.83 14.10
N GLY A 330 -10.78 -2.34 12.89
CA GLY A 330 -11.61 -1.16 12.69
C GLY A 330 -11.60 -0.63 11.25
N ILE A 331 -12.25 0.52 11.07
CA ILE A 331 -12.31 1.24 9.80
C ILE A 331 -11.90 2.70 10.00
N ALA A 332 -11.22 3.26 9.01
CA ALA A 332 -10.92 4.69 8.94
C ALA A 332 -11.39 5.24 7.59
N THR A 333 -12.01 6.42 7.62
CA THR A 333 -12.56 7.08 6.42
C THR A 333 -11.79 8.33 6.07
N GLY A 334 -11.74 8.67 4.79
CA GLY A 334 -11.09 9.89 4.29
C GLY A 334 -11.73 10.39 3.01
N ARG A 335 -11.53 11.67 2.73
CA ARG A 335 -12.09 12.35 1.55
C ARG A 335 -11.01 12.62 0.52
N ILE A 336 -11.26 12.19 -0.72
CA ILE A 336 -10.40 12.46 -1.86
C ILE A 336 -10.91 13.71 -2.58
N ASP A 337 -10.13 14.78 -2.50
CA ASP A 337 -10.42 16.07 -3.13
C ASP A 337 -9.44 16.35 -4.29
N LEU A 338 -9.96 16.42 -5.51
CA LEU A 338 -9.15 16.67 -6.70
C LEU A 338 -8.75 18.14 -6.85
N ASP A 339 -9.44 19.08 -6.22
CA ASP A 339 -9.00 20.48 -6.16
C ASP A 339 -7.78 20.63 -5.28
N HIS A 340 -7.80 19.98 -4.11
CA HIS A 340 -6.63 19.90 -3.24
C HIS A 340 -5.43 19.24 -3.94
N LEU A 341 -5.65 18.12 -4.66
CA LEU A 341 -4.61 17.47 -5.45
C LEU A 341 -4.04 18.40 -6.53
N ARG A 342 -4.92 19.11 -7.27
CA ARG A 342 -4.50 20.07 -8.29
C ARG A 342 -3.65 21.18 -7.68
N GLN A 343 -4.07 21.75 -6.55
CA GLN A 343 -3.31 22.80 -5.85
C GLN A 343 -1.91 22.33 -5.44
N ILE A 344 -1.79 21.11 -4.89
CA ILE A 344 -0.49 20.52 -4.52
C ILE A 344 0.38 20.36 -5.76
N ARG A 345 -0.15 19.80 -6.85
CA ARG A 345 0.60 19.59 -8.10
C ARG A 345 0.99 20.90 -8.79
N THR A 346 0.19 21.96 -8.65
CA THR A 346 0.57 23.30 -9.14
C THR A 346 1.70 23.91 -8.30
N THR A 347 1.66 23.72 -6.98
CA THR A 347 2.69 24.25 -6.06
C THR A 347 4.01 23.48 -6.19
N ASN A 348 3.94 22.15 -6.30
CA ASN A 348 5.06 21.26 -6.50
C ASN A 348 4.80 20.34 -7.71
N PRO A 349 5.13 20.79 -8.94
CA PRO A 349 4.91 20.04 -10.17
C PRO A 349 5.98 18.95 -10.39
N SER A 350 6.35 18.22 -9.33
CA SER A 350 7.46 17.25 -9.34
C SER A 350 7.32 16.21 -10.45
N LEU A 351 6.09 15.76 -10.74
CA LEU A 351 5.80 14.79 -11.81
C LEU A 351 6.18 15.30 -13.20
N SER A 352 5.88 16.56 -13.54
CA SER A 352 6.18 17.11 -14.87
C SER A 352 7.64 17.55 -15.01
N LEU A 353 8.37 17.68 -13.89
CA LEU A 353 9.79 18.04 -13.88
C LEU A 353 10.72 16.82 -13.96
N ARG A 354 10.17 15.61 -14.06
CA ARG A 354 10.94 14.36 -14.19
C ARG A 354 11.79 14.37 -15.46
N ARG A 355 13.02 13.87 -15.34
CA ARG A 355 13.98 13.74 -16.46
C ARG A 355 14.16 12.30 -16.96
N PHE A 356 13.64 11.32 -16.22
CA PHE A 356 13.73 9.90 -16.55
C PHE A 356 12.35 9.31 -16.76
N THR A 357 12.21 8.49 -17.80
CA THR A 357 11.09 7.56 -17.97
C THR A 357 11.24 6.40 -16.99
N ILE A 358 10.13 5.75 -16.63
CA ILE A 358 10.18 4.45 -15.94
C ILE A 358 9.84 3.40 -16.99
N GLU A 359 10.79 2.51 -17.28
CA GLU A 359 10.58 1.35 -18.14
C GLU A 359 10.58 0.07 -17.27
N PRO A 360 9.79 -0.96 -17.63
CA PRO A 360 9.73 -2.25 -16.92
C PRO A 360 11.07 -2.98 -16.78
#